data_AF-A0A443RVQ2-F1
#
_entry.id   AF-A0A443RVQ2-F1
#
_cell.length_a   1.000
_cell.length_b   1.000
_cell.length_c   1.000
_cell.angle_alpha   90.00
_cell.angle_beta   90.00
_cell.angle_gamma   90.00
#
_symmetry.space_group_name_H-M   'P 1'
#
loop_
_entity.id
_entity.type
_entity.pdbx_description
1 polymer ?
#
loop_
_entity_poly.entity_id
_entity_poly.type
_entity_poly.pdbx_seq_one_letter_code
_entity_poly.pdbx_strand_id
1 'polypeptide(L)'
;MGMAVGSLYVRSHFDENSKEEANDMIEDIREAFLEILKEVDWMDEETKNVAKMKAETMEQKIGFPEYIFNSTELDAEYDGVSSLLLFL
;
A
#
# COMPACT_ATOMS: atom_id res chain seq x y z
N MET A 1 16.16 -0.07 -9.33
CA MET A 1 15.60 -1.29 -9.95
C MET A 1 14.91 -2.24 -8.95
N GLY A 2 14.59 -1.82 -7.70
CA GLY A 2 13.95 -2.72 -6.74
C GLY A 2 12.60 -3.26 -7.24
N MET A 3 11.81 -2.41 -7.89
CA MET A 3 10.52 -2.79 -8.47
C MET A 3 10.64 -3.67 -9.71
N ALA A 4 11.75 -3.56 -10.47
CA ALA A 4 12.02 -4.46 -11.58
C ALA A 4 12.30 -5.90 -11.11
N VAL A 5 13.05 -6.05 -10.01
CA VAL A 5 13.24 -7.38 -9.38
C VAL A 5 11.96 -7.86 -8.71
N GLY A 6 11.23 -6.95 -8.05
CA GLY A 6 9.94 -7.24 -7.43
C GLY A 6 8.90 -7.74 -8.42
N SER A 7 8.82 -7.17 -9.63
CA SER A 7 7.86 -7.61 -10.64
C SER A 7 8.10 -9.05 -11.10
N LEU A 8 9.36 -9.47 -11.23
CA LEU A 8 9.72 -10.86 -11.54
C LEU A 8 9.32 -11.82 -10.42
N TYR A 9 9.54 -11.42 -9.16
CA TYR A 9 9.15 -12.20 -8.00
C TYR A 9 7.63 -12.39 -7.94
N VAL A 10 6.88 -11.29 -8.06
CA VAL A 10 5.41 -11.28 -7.98
C VAL A 10 4.82 -12.19 -9.06
N ARG A 11 5.26 -12.03 -10.31
CA ARG A 11 4.79 -12.87 -11.44
C ARG A 11 5.02 -14.36 -11.26
N SER A 12 6.02 -14.75 -10.46
CA SER A 12 6.44 -16.14 -10.33
C SER A 12 5.95 -16.82 -9.05
N HIS A 13 5.69 -16.06 -7.99
CA HIS A 13 5.49 -16.62 -6.64
C HIS A 13 4.37 -15.97 -5.82
N PHE A 14 3.84 -14.82 -6.24
CA PHE A 14 2.84 -14.13 -5.44
C PHE A 14 1.43 -14.54 -5.85
N ASP A 15 0.63 -14.98 -4.87
CA ASP A 15 -0.78 -15.28 -5.05
C ASP A 15 -1.62 -14.01 -4.82
N GLU A 16 -2.39 -13.62 -5.83
CA GLU A 16 -3.28 -12.44 -5.74
C GLU A 16 -4.31 -12.59 -4.62
N ASN A 17 -4.74 -13.81 -4.30
CA ASN A 17 -5.68 -14.05 -3.18
C ASN A 17 -5.07 -13.60 -1.85
N SER A 18 -3.75 -13.75 -1.64
CA SER A 18 -3.08 -13.28 -0.43
C SER A 18 -3.12 -11.76 -0.28
N LYS A 19 -3.23 -11.01 -1.39
CA LYS A 19 -3.41 -9.55 -1.34
C LYS A 19 -4.83 -9.19 -0.94
N GLU A 20 -5.82 -9.89 -1.45
CA GLU A 20 -7.24 -9.70 -1.08
C GLU A 20 -7.45 -10.00 0.41
N GLU A 21 -7.00 -11.16 0.89
CA GLU A 21 -7.09 -11.53 2.31
C GLU A 21 -6.41 -10.51 3.24
N ALA A 22 -5.27 -9.95 2.81
CA ALA A 22 -4.58 -8.92 3.57
C ALA A 22 -5.34 -7.58 3.57
N ASN A 23 -6.04 -7.22 2.49
CA ASN A 23 -6.88 -6.01 2.46
C ASN A 23 -8.03 -6.16 3.45
N ASP A 24 -8.74 -7.30 3.41
CA ASP A 24 -9.87 -7.58 4.31
C ASP A 24 -9.43 -7.51 5.77
N MET A 25 -8.29 -8.12 6.10
CA MET A 25 -7.74 -8.07 7.46
C MET A 25 -7.42 -6.65 7.92
N ILE A 26 -6.91 -5.78 7.05
CA ILE A 26 -6.62 -4.39 7.41
C ILE A 26 -7.91 -3.59 7.57
N GLU A 27 -8.95 -3.89 6.79
CA GLU A 27 -10.27 -3.30 6.98
C GLU A 27 -10.86 -3.68 8.33
N ASP A 28 -10.86 -4.96 8.68
CA ASP A 28 -11.33 -5.46 9.98
C ASP A 28 -10.60 -4.77 11.15
N ILE A 29 -9.28 -4.60 11.03
CA ILE A 29 -8.48 -3.88 12.03
C ILE A 29 -8.88 -2.40 12.11
N ARG A 30 -9.15 -1.75 10.98
CA ARG A 30 -9.61 -0.35 10.96
C ARG A 30 -10.97 -0.23 11.64
N GLU A 31 -11.90 -1.12 11.33
CA GLU A 31 -13.24 -1.13 11.95
C GLU A 31 -13.15 -1.32 13.47
N ALA A 32 -12.39 -2.32 13.92
CA ALA A 32 -12.16 -2.56 15.35
C ALA A 32 -11.52 -1.34 16.05
N PHE A 33 -10.56 -0.68 15.40
CA PHE A 33 -9.98 0.56 15.91
C PHE A 33 -11.04 1.68 16.05
N LEU A 34 -11.89 1.86 15.04
CA LEU A 34 -12.96 2.86 15.06
C LEU A 34 -14.03 2.57 16.12
N GLU A 35 -14.29 1.30 16.44
CA GLU A 35 -15.15 0.90 17.55
C GLU A 35 -14.52 1.26 18.90
N ILE A 36 -13.25 0.88 19.12
CA ILE A 36 -12.53 1.22 20.34
C ILE A 36 -12.48 2.74 20.54
N LEU A 37 -12.25 3.50 19.47
CA LEU A 37 -12.16 4.96 19.52
C LEU A 37 -13.46 5.64 20.01
N LYS A 38 -14.63 5.01 19.82
CA LYS A 38 -15.90 5.54 20.34
C LYS A 38 -15.98 5.41 21.86
N GLU A 39 -15.50 4.29 22.39
CA GLU A 39 -15.66 3.88 23.79
C GLU A 39 -14.57 4.43 24.73
N VAL A 40 -13.49 5.02 24.22
CA VAL A 40 -12.43 5.54 25.09
C VAL A 40 -12.87 6.79 25.87
N ASP A 41 -12.72 6.75 27.19
CA ASP A 41 -13.08 7.86 28.08
C ASP A 41 -12.01 8.94 28.22
N TRP A 42 -10.77 8.66 27.78
CA TRP A 42 -9.62 9.53 27.98
C TRP A 42 -9.46 10.60 26.88
N MET A 43 -10.22 10.50 25.78
CA MET A 43 -10.24 11.47 24.69
C MET A 43 -11.56 12.25 24.69
N ASP A 44 -11.49 13.56 24.45
CA ASP A 44 -12.67 14.36 24.15
C ASP A 44 -13.22 14.07 22.73
N GLU A 45 -14.46 14.50 22.49
CA GLU A 45 -15.17 14.26 21.23
C GLU A 45 -14.50 14.95 20.02
N GLU A 46 -13.85 16.10 20.22
CA GLU A 46 -13.13 16.78 19.13
C GLU A 46 -11.94 15.94 18.67
N THR A 47 -11.16 15.44 19.62
CA THR A 47 -9.99 14.59 19.38
C THR A 47 -10.40 13.25 18.76
N LYS A 48 -11.49 12.62 19.24
CA LYS A 48 -12.05 11.39 18.64
C LYS A 48 -12.43 11.60 17.18
N ASN A 49 -13.05 12.72 16.83
CA ASN A 49 -13.45 13.01 15.45
C ASN A 49 -12.23 13.16 14.52
N VAL A 50 -11.18 13.84 14.98
CA VAL A 50 -9.93 13.96 14.20
C VAL A 50 -9.23 12.61 14.04
N ALA A 51 -9.18 11.80 15.11
CA ALA A 51 -8.60 10.46 15.05
C ALA A 51 -9.37 9.52 14.10
N LYS A 52 -10.71 9.61 14.11
CA LYS A 52 -11.58 8.90 13.17
C LYS A 52 -11.28 9.30 11.73
N MET A 53 -11.29 10.60 11.45
CA MET A 53 -10.98 11.12 10.11
C MET A 53 -9.61 10.64 9.62
N LYS A 54 -8.60 10.66 10.50
CA LYS A 54 -7.28 10.13 10.19
C LYS A 54 -7.32 8.64 9.82
N ALA A 55 -7.99 7.80 10.61
CA ALA A 55 -8.10 6.38 10.33
C ALA A 55 -8.84 6.07 9.01
N GLU A 56 -9.91 6.82 8.71
CA GLU A 56 -10.69 6.70 7.45
C GLU A 56 -9.89 7.15 6.22
N THR A 57 -8.95 8.09 6.38
CA THR A 57 -8.13 8.64 5.29
C THR A 57 -6.79 7.93 5.10
N MET A 58 -6.46 6.94 5.92
CA MET A 58 -5.23 6.16 5.78
C MET A 58 -5.29 5.26 4.54
N GLU A 59 -4.41 5.55 3.59
CA GLU A 59 -4.18 4.70 2.42
C GLU A 59 -3.44 3.41 2.80
N GLN A 60 -3.90 2.29 2.25
CA GLN A 60 -3.26 0.99 2.39
C GLN A 60 -2.32 0.73 1.21
N LYS A 61 -1.14 0.16 1.47
CA LYS A 61 -0.21 -0.29 0.42
C LYS A 61 0.21 -1.72 0.73
N ILE A 62 -0.29 -2.68 -0.05
CA ILE A 62 -0.10 -4.11 0.19
C ILE A 62 0.68 -4.75 -0.95
N GLY A 63 1.80 -5.41 -0.61
CA GLY A 63 2.62 -6.19 -1.52
C GLY A 63 3.40 -5.35 -2.53
N PHE A 64 2.70 -4.86 -3.56
CA PHE A 64 3.26 -4.13 -4.69
C PHE A 64 2.23 -3.18 -5.31
N PRO A 65 2.69 -2.11 -5.98
CA PRO A 65 1.84 -1.21 -6.75
C PRO A 65 1.41 -1.86 -8.06
N GLU A 66 0.21 -1.54 -8.56
CA GLU A 66 -0.39 -2.17 -9.75
C GLU A 66 0.45 -2.03 -11.03
N TYR A 67 1.21 -0.94 -11.17
CA TYR A 67 1.97 -0.65 -12.39
C TYR A 67 3.04 -1.71 -12.71
N ILE A 68 3.45 -2.56 -11.75
CA ILE A 68 4.48 -3.59 -12.00
C ILE A 68 4.05 -4.66 -13.01
N PHE A 69 2.75 -4.79 -13.27
CA PHE A 69 2.21 -5.69 -14.27
C PHE A 69 2.24 -5.08 -15.69
N ASN A 70 2.28 -3.75 -15.79
CA ASN A 70 2.42 -3.05 -17.05
C ASN A 70 3.90 -2.81 -17.35
N SER A 71 4.47 -3.62 -18.25
CA SER A 71 5.88 -3.49 -18.63
C SER A 71 6.23 -2.10 -19.17
N THR A 72 5.32 -1.43 -19.90
CA THR A 72 5.55 -0.08 -20.43
C THR A 72 5.69 0.96 -19.32
N GLU A 73 4.82 0.89 -18.30
CA GLU A 73 4.88 1.80 -17.15
C GLU A 73 6.09 1.49 -16.26
N LEU A 74 6.40 0.20 -16.06
CA LEU A 74 7.57 -0.22 -15.30
C LEU A 74 8.88 0.19 -15.97
N ASP A 75 8.97 0.11 -17.30
CA ASP A 75 10.16 0.50 -18.05
C ASP A 75 10.38 2.02 -18.01
N ALA A 76 9.29 2.80 -18.10
CA ALA A 76 9.34 4.27 -18.01
C ALA A 76 9.96 4.77 -16.68
N GLU A 77 9.76 4.06 -15.57
CA GLU A 77 10.39 4.35 -14.27
C GLU A 77 11.93 4.28 -14.34
N TYR A 78 12.49 3.56 -15.32
CA TYR A 78 13.93 3.34 -15.48
C TYR A 78 14.55 3.98 -16.73
N ASP A 79 13.80 4.77 -17.50
CA ASP A 79 14.30 5.46 -18.71
C ASP A 79 15.58 6.30 -18.44
N GLY A 80 15.65 6.94 -17.26
CA GLY A 80 16.80 7.73 -16.82
C GLY A 80 18.06 6.90 -16.49
N VAL A 81 17.93 5.60 -16.25
CA VAL A 81 19.08 4.71 -15.94
C VAL A 81 19.80 4.28 -17.22
N SER A 82 19.05 4.01 -18.28
CA SER A 82 19.61 3.64 -19.59
C SER A 82 20.45 4.77 -20.21
N SER A 83 20.03 6.02 -20.00
CA SER A 83 20.76 7.20 -20.45
C SER A 83 22.06 7.46 -19.68
N LEU A 84 22.16 7.07 -18.40
CA LEU A 84 23.42 7.16 -17.65
C LEU A 84 24.47 6.13 -18.09
N LEU A 85 24.05 4.94 -18.53
CA LEU A 85 24.94 3.89 -19.02
C LEU A 85 25.60 4.24 -20.36
N LEU A 86 25.01 5.17 -21.13
CA LEU A 86 25.60 5.68 -22.38
C LEU A 86 26.75 6.68 -22.15
N PHE A 87 26.96 7.15 -20.92
CA PHE A 87 28.03 8.08 -20.55
C PHE A 87 29.13 7.44 -19.67
N LEU A 88 29.09 6.12 -19.48
CA LEU A 88 30.13 5.31 -18.85
C LEU A 88 30.78 4.40 -19.89
#